data_AF-A0A8S8ZAB5-F1
#
_entry.id   AF-A0A8S8ZAB5-F1
#
_cell.length_a   1.000
_cell.length_b   1.000
_cell.length_c   1.000
_cell.angle_alpha   90.00
_cell.angle_beta   90.00
_cell.angle_gamma   90.00
#
_symmetry.space_group_name_H-M   'P 1'
#
loop_
_entity.id
_entity.type
_entity.pdbx_description
1 polymer ?
#
loop_
_entity_poly.entity_id
_entity_poly.type
_entity_poly.pdbx_seq_one_letter_code
_entity_poly.pdbx_strand_id
1 'polypeptide(L)'
;MGVADLLYKLRIPYNSKEGYEFMGKLSEALSYYSMEESVALAQSRGAFPLCSKTEYPEGKIPIAGYYEKPKQRHYYDWDALIAKIQKHGVRHVLTTTVAPTGTLSMLADCSNGMEPTFALVFEKRVTVGRFFYTNKIFEEVLRENGLYSEELLAKVADNYGSVRGIDEIPEWIQNIFVTAMDIHWTDHLMAKGSMARLDWKCNCKNHQYAK
;
A
#
# COMPACT_ATOMS: atom_id res chain seq x y z
N MET A 1 4.64 0.55 -3.55
CA MET A 1 5.21 1.77 -2.94
C MET A 1 4.19 2.88 -3.10
N GLY A 2 4.25 3.91 -2.26
CA GLY A 2 3.36 5.08 -2.32
C GLY A 2 1.94 4.87 -1.80
N VAL A 3 1.67 3.80 -1.02
CA VAL A 3 0.31 3.55 -0.50
C VAL A 3 -0.10 4.61 0.52
N ALA A 4 0.79 5.01 1.44
CA ALA A 4 0.47 6.05 2.42
C ALA A 4 0.22 7.41 1.74
N ASP A 5 1.06 7.76 0.77
CA ASP A 5 0.90 8.98 -0.03
C ASP A 5 -0.39 9.00 -0.83
N LEU A 6 -0.77 7.86 -1.42
CA LEU A 6 -2.06 7.72 -2.10
C LEU A 6 -3.23 7.98 -1.14
N LEU A 7 -3.18 7.41 0.06
CA LEU A 7 -4.19 7.61 1.09
C LEU A 7 -4.25 9.07 1.56
N TYR A 8 -3.11 9.74 1.73
CA TYR A 8 -3.07 11.17 2.04
C TYR A 8 -3.70 12.02 0.94
N LYS A 9 -3.38 11.75 -0.34
CA LYS A 9 -3.98 12.47 -1.48
C LYS A 9 -5.49 12.26 -1.57
N LEU A 10 -5.98 11.07 -1.22
CA LEU A 10 -7.41 10.77 -1.18
C LEU A 10 -8.10 11.23 0.11
N ARG A 11 -7.34 11.77 1.07
CA ARG A 11 -7.83 12.16 2.40
C ARG A 11 -8.47 11.01 3.18
N ILE A 12 -7.95 9.79 2.97
CA ILE A 12 -8.42 8.58 3.64
C ILE A 12 -7.42 8.23 4.76
N PRO A 13 -7.83 8.16 6.03
CA PRO A 13 -6.95 7.73 7.11
C PRO A 13 -6.50 6.27 6.93
N TYR A 14 -5.20 6.00 7.12
CA TYR A 14 -4.64 4.65 7.01
C TYR A 14 -5.30 3.65 7.98
N ASN A 15 -5.52 4.07 9.23
CA ASN A 15 -6.10 3.29 10.32
C ASN A 15 -7.63 3.41 10.40
N SER A 16 -8.30 3.44 9.25
CA SER A 16 -9.77 3.49 9.18
C SER A 16 -10.34 2.32 8.40
N LYS A 17 -11.60 2.00 8.65
CA LYS A 17 -12.34 1.00 7.86
C LYS A 17 -12.31 1.33 6.37
N GLU A 18 -12.48 2.60 6.01
CA GLU A 18 -12.39 3.08 4.63
C GLU A 18 -11.00 2.82 4.05
N GLY A 19 -9.94 3.12 4.81
CA GLY A 19 -8.56 2.82 4.43
C GLY A 19 -8.34 1.34 4.14
N TYR A 20 -8.82 0.44 5.01
CA TYR A 20 -8.71 -1.00 4.83
C TYR A 20 -9.47 -1.49 3.59
N GLU A 21 -10.69 -0.99 3.36
CA GLU A 21 -11.50 -1.36 2.21
C GLU A 21 -10.89 -0.85 0.90
N PHE A 22 -10.36 0.38 0.88
CA PHE A 22 -9.68 0.95 -0.27
C PHE A 22 -8.39 0.19 -0.59
N MET A 23 -7.56 -0.10 0.42
CA MET A 23 -6.34 -0.90 0.25
C MET A 23 -6.67 -2.31 -0.28
N GLY A 24 -7.76 -2.92 0.19
CA GLY A 24 -8.27 -4.19 -0.35
C GLY A 24 -8.70 -4.10 -1.81
N LYS A 25 -9.40 -3.02 -2.19
CA LYS A 25 -9.80 -2.74 -3.58
C LYS A 25 -8.58 -2.55 -4.50
N LEU A 26 -7.57 -1.80 -4.02
CA LEU A 26 -6.33 -1.57 -4.75
C LEU A 26 -5.59 -2.90 -5.00
N SER A 27 -5.48 -3.73 -3.97
CA SER A 27 -4.86 -5.06 -4.09
C SER A 27 -5.63 -5.95 -5.07
N GLU A 28 -6.96 -5.90 -5.06
CA GLU A 28 -7.79 -6.68 -5.98
C GLU A 28 -7.58 -6.29 -7.44
N ALA A 29 -7.52 -4.98 -7.70
CA ALA A 29 -7.23 -4.46 -9.04
C ALA A 29 -5.86 -4.94 -9.53
N LEU A 30 -4.82 -4.83 -8.70
CA LEU A 30 -3.48 -5.26 -9.06
C LEU A 30 -3.44 -6.75 -9.39
N SER A 31 -4.03 -7.59 -8.55
CA SER A 31 -4.03 -9.04 -8.77
C SER A 31 -4.86 -9.43 -10.00
N TYR A 32 -6.01 -8.80 -10.23
CA TYR A 32 -6.85 -9.06 -11.39
C TYR A 32 -6.11 -8.79 -12.70
N TYR A 33 -5.60 -7.57 -12.88
CA TYR A 33 -4.91 -7.19 -14.11
C TYR A 33 -3.58 -7.93 -14.29
N SER A 34 -2.89 -8.22 -13.20
CA SER A 34 -1.66 -9.01 -13.22
C SER A 34 -1.89 -10.43 -13.73
N MET A 35 -2.97 -11.08 -13.29
CA MET A 35 -3.37 -12.40 -13.80
C MET A 35 -3.91 -12.34 -15.23
N GLU A 36 -4.71 -11.32 -15.57
CA GLU A 36 -5.21 -11.12 -16.93
C GLU A 36 -4.07 -10.98 -17.95
N GLU A 37 -3.05 -10.17 -17.64
CA GLU A 37 -1.87 -10.02 -18.49
C GLU A 37 -1.08 -11.33 -18.58
N SER A 38 -0.97 -12.09 -17.49
CA SER A 38 -0.35 -13.41 -17.51
C SER A 38 -1.08 -14.40 -18.44
N VAL A 39 -2.41 -14.30 -18.57
CA VAL A 39 -3.20 -15.07 -19.52
C VAL A 39 -2.97 -14.59 -20.95
N ALA A 40 -2.94 -13.28 -21.19
CA ALA A 40 -2.65 -12.73 -22.52
C ALA A 40 -1.25 -13.16 -23.03
N LEU A 41 -0.26 -13.20 -22.13
CA LEU A 41 1.07 -13.72 -22.42
C LEU A 41 1.06 -15.24 -22.65
N ALA A 42 0.21 -16.00 -21.95
CA ALA A 42 0.06 -17.43 -22.18
C ALA A 42 -0.53 -17.72 -23.57
N GLN A 43 -1.46 -16.89 -24.06
CA GLN A 43 -2.02 -17.02 -25.40
C GLN A 43 -0.97 -16.83 -26.50
N SER A 44 -0.07 -15.86 -26.34
CA SER A 44 0.95 -15.52 -27.34
C SER A 44 2.22 -16.37 -27.23
N ARG A 45 2.61 -16.80 -26.02
CA ARG A 45 3.91 -17.46 -25.74
C ARG A 45 3.78 -18.88 -25.16
N GLY A 46 2.56 -19.36 -24.97
CA GLY A 46 2.25 -20.59 -24.25
C GLY A 46 2.27 -20.42 -22.73
N ALA A 47 1.46 -21.23 -22.04
CA ALA A 47 1.47 -21.34 -20.59
C ALA A 47 2.83 -21.84 -20.05
N PHE A 48 3.08 -21.67 -18.75
CA PHE A 48 4.31 -22.24 -18.16
C PHE A 48 4.27 -23.78 -18.17
N PRO A 49 5.44 -24.47 -18.24
CA PRO A 49 5.50 -25.92 -18.51
C PRO A 49 4.73 -26.82 -17.54
N LEU A 50 4.56 -26.40 -16.29
CA LEU A 50 3.89 -27.17 -15.24
C LEU A 50 2.44 -26.73 -14.99
N CYS A 51 1.86 -25.85 -15.83
CA CYS A 51 0.53 -25.28 -15.61
C CYS A 51 -0.56 -26.37 -15.52
N SER A 52 -0.45 -27.42 -16.33
CA SER A 52 -1.39 -28.56 -16.32
C SER A 52 -1.32 -29.42 -15.05
N LYS A 53 -0.26 -29.29 -14.24
CA LYS A 53 -0.09 -30.00 -12.96
C LYS A 53 -0.44 -29.16 -11.74
N THR A 54 -0.94 -27.94 -11.96
CA THR A 54 -1.40 -27.05 -10.88
C THR A 54 -2.91 -27.09 -10.74
N GLU A 55 -3.46 -26.29 -9.83
CA GLU A 55 -4.90 -26.18 -9.62
C GLU A 55 -5.58 -25.19 -10.61
N TYR A 56 -4.81 -24.49 -11.44
CA TYR A 56 -5.35 -23.56 -12.45
C TYR A 56 -6.34 -24.21 -13.44
N PRO A 57 -6.11 -25.43 -13.96
CA PRO A 57 -7.09 -26.13 -14.81
C PRO A 57 -8.41 -26.43 -14.09
N GLU A 58 -8.38 -26.61 -12.77
CA GLU A 58 -9.57 -26.81 -11.93
C GLU A 58 -10.32 -25.49 -11.65
N GLY A 59 -9.80 -24.36 -12.15
CA GLY A 59 -10.36 -23.03 -11.90
C GLY A 59 -10.03 -22.46 -10.53
N LYS A 60 -9.12 -23.10 -9.78
CA LYS A 60 -8.64 -22.58 -8.50
C LYS A 60 -7.46 -21.64 -8.73
N ILE A 61 -7.60 -20.43 -8.22
CA ILE A 61 -6.56 -19.39 -8.24
C ILE A 61 -5.97 -19.18 -6.83
N PRO A 62 -4.70 -18.77 -6.70
CA PRO A 62 -4.02 -18.58 -5.40
C PRO A 62 -4.43 -17.29 -4.66
N ILE A 63 -5.63 -16.76 -4.92
CA ILE A 63 -6.15 -15.50 -4.37
C ILE A 63 -7.09 -15.83 -3.20
N ALA A 64 -6.61 -15.81 -1.94
CA ALA A 64 -7.46 -16.16 -0.78
C ALA A 64 -8.72 -15.29 -0.66
N GLY A 65 -8.58 -13.99 -0.93
CA GLY A 65 -9.66 -13.00 -0.87
C GLY A 65 -10.75 -13.20 -1.91
N TYR A 66 -10.52 -14.03 -2.95
CA TYR A 66 -11.54 -14.47 -3.89
C TYR A 66 -12.53 -15.47 -3.26
N TYR A 67 -12.05 -16.39 -2.42
CA TYR A 67 -12.91 -17.40 -1.78
C TYR A 67 -13.57 -16.90 -0.49
N GLU A 68 -12.92 -15.98 0.22
CA GLU A 68 -13.42 -15.46 1.51
C GLU A 68 -14.58 -14.46 1.35
N LYS A 69 -14.67 -13.79 0.19
CA LYS A 69 -15.66 -12.73 -0.06
C LYS A 69 -16.82 -13.27 -0.90
N PRO A 70 -18.07 -12.82 -0.64
CA PRO A 70 -19.17 -13.09 -1.54
C PRO A 70 -18.90 -12.50 -2.93
N LYS A 71 -19.35 -13.18 -3.99
CA LYS A 71 -19.18 -12.75 -5.39
C LYS A 71 -19.59 -11.30 -5.64
N GLN A 72 -20.64 -10.83 -4.96
CA GLN A 72 -21.19 -9.47 -5.09
C GLN A 72 -20.28 -8.39 -4.49
N ARG A 73 -19.31 -8.76 -3.65
CA ARG A 73 -18.38 -7.83 -3.00
C ARG A 73 -17.10 -7.64 -3.82
N HIS A 74 -16.90 -8.42 -4.88
CA HIS A 74 -15.79 -8.24 -5.80
C HIS A 74 -16.01 -7.06 -6.72
N TYR A 75 -14.95 -6.30 -6.97
CA TYR A 75 -14.99 -5.18 -7.91
C TYR A 75 -14.78 -5.61 -9.37
N TYR A 76 -14.26 -6.81 -9.59
CA TYR A 76 -13.92 -7.35 -10.90
C TYR A 76 -14.56 -8.71 -11.15
N ASP A 77 -14.78 -9.05 -12.42
CA ASP A 77 -15.35 -10.33 -12.83
C ASP A 77 -14.27 -11.43 -12.87
N TRP A 78 -14.07 -12.05 -11.71
CA TRP A 78 -13.15 -13.17 -11.53
C TRP A 78 -13.59 -14.44 -12.24
N ASP A 79 -14.90 -14.68 -12.37
CA ASP A 79 -15.43 -15.88 -13.04
C ASP A 79 -15.04 -15.88 -14.52
N ALA A 80 -15.19 -14.72 -15.19
CA ALA A 80 -14.74 -14.55 -16.57
C ALA A 80 -13.22 -14.74 -16.72
N LEU A 81 -12.42 -14.23 -15.77
CA LEU A 81 -10.97 -14.39 -15.79
C LEU A 81 -10.56 -15.85 -15.56
N ILE A 82 -11.20 -16.56 -14.62
CA ILE A 82 -10.96 -17.99 -14.36
C ILE A 82 -11.27 -18.82 -15.59
N ALA A 83 -12.36 -18.54 -16.31
CA ALA A 83 -12.66 -19.23 -17.56
C ALA A 83 -11.57 -19.02 -18.63
N LYS A 84 -11.01 -17.80 -18.74
CA LYS A 84 -9.86 -17.52 -19.62
C LYS A 84 -8.61 -18.31 -19.16
N ILE A 85 -8.34 -18.37 -17.85
CA ILE A 85 -7.23 -19.13 -17.26
C ILE A 85 -7.36 -20.62 -17.57
N GLN A 86 -8.55 -21.21 -17.43
CA GLN A 86 -8.75 -22.63 -17.74
C GLN A 86 -8.54 -22.93 -19.23
N LYS A 87 -8.95 -22.01 -20.10
CA LYS A 87 -8.83 -22.17 -21.56
C LYS A 87 -7.40 -22.01 -22.07
N HIS A 88 -6.65 -21.04 -21.54
CA HIS A 88 -5.36 -20.63 -22.10
C HIS A 88 -4.16 -20.92 -21.19
N GLY A 89 -4.41 -21.25 -19.92
CA GLY A 89 -3.40 -21.28 -18.88
C GLY A 89 -2.91 -19.89 -18.50
N VAL A 90 -1.90 -19.86 -17.62
CA VAL A 90 -1.17 -18.63 -17.25
C VAL A 90 0.29 -18.76 -17.62
N ARG A 91 0.97 -17.63 -17.86
CA ARG A 91 2.39 -17.62 -18.20
C ARG A 91 3.30 -17.68 -16.98
N HIS A 92 2.86 -17.12 -15.86
CA HIS A 92 3.62 -17.03 -14.63
C HIS A 92 2.91 -17.81 -13.52
N VAL A 93 3.70 -18.46 -12.65
CA VAL A 93 3.17 -19.22 -11.49
C VAL A 93 2.60 -18.29 -10.43
N LEU A 94 3.34 -17.22 -10.11
CA LEU A 94 2.99 -16.13 -9.22
C LEU A 94 3.36 -14.83 -9.92
N THR A 95 2.51 -13.82 -9.82
CA THR A 95 2.69 -12.56 -10.56
C THR A 95 2.91 -11.36 -9.65
N THR A 96 2.48 -11.42 -8.39
CA THR A 96 2.49 -10.28 -7.48
C THR A 96 3.29 -10.58 -6.22
N THR A 97 4.18 -9.66 -5.84
CA THR A 97 4.90 -9.70 -4.55
C THR A 97 5.26 -8.29 -4.10
N VAL A 98 5.33 -8.08 -2.79
CA VAL A 98 5.78 -6.81 -2.20
C VAL A 98 7.19 -6.97 -1.72
N ALA A 99 8.10 -6.38 -2.47
CA ALA A 99 9.45 -6.18 -2.00
C ALA A 99 9.50 -4.97 -1.05
N PRO A 100 10.47 -4.93 -0.12
CA PRO A 100 10.85 -3.69 0.52
C PRO A 100 11.40 -2.75 -0.56
N THR A 101 10.96 -1.49 -0.57
CA THR A 101 11.24 -0.56 -1.67
C THR A 101 12.19 0.57 -1.30
N GLY A 102 12.92 0.48 -0.18
CA GLY A 102 13.69 1.57 0.42
C GLY A 102 14.41 2.52 -0.56
N THR A 103 15.35 2.03 -1.36
CA THR A 103 16.09 2.91 -2.30
C THR A 103 15.21 3.43 -3.45
N LEU A 104 14.29 2.59 -3.97
CA LEU A 104 13.44 2.96 -5.09
C LEU A 104 12.37 3.98 -4.71
N SER A 105 11.78 3.85 -3.53
CA SER A 105 10.81 4.80 -2.99
C SER A 105 11.45 6.13 -2.65
N MET A 106 12.70 6.15 -2.18
CA MET A 106 13.48 7.40 -2.02
C MET A 106 13.74 8.09 -3.36
N LEU A 107 14.07 7.34 -4.42
CA LEU A 107 14.26 7.90 -5.76
C LEU A 107 12.95 8.43 -6.38
N ALA A 108 11.85 7.69 -6.18
CA ALA A 108 10.51 8.07 -6.63
C ALA A 108 9.84 9.10 -5.70
N ASP A 109 10.51 9.45 -4.60
CA ASP A 109 10.03 10.34 -3.54
C ASP A 109 8.60 10.02 -3.08
N CYS A 110 8.39 8.75 -2.71
CA CYS A 110 7.13 8.24 -2.22
C CYS A 110 7.30 7.29 -1.03
N SER A 111 6.19 6.90 -0.42
CA SER A 111 6.17 6.06 0.77
C SER A 111 6.66 4.64 0.49
N ASN A 112 7.24 4.01 1.51
CA ASN A 112 7.83 2.69 1.39
C ASN A 112 6.75 1.60 1.27
N GLY A 113 6.76 0.85 0.17
CA GLY A 113 5.98 -0.37 0.02
C GLY A 113 4.47 -0.13 0.21
N MET A 114 3.93 -0.75 1.25
CA MET A 114 2.56 -0.60 1.75
C MET A 114 2.52 -0.06 3.18
N GLU A 115 3.67 0.37 3.70
CA GLU A 115 3.81 0.79 5.08
C GLU A 115 3.33 2.24 5.25
N PRO A 116 2.81 2.60 6.43
CA PRO A 116 2.59 4.00 6.78
C PRO A 116 3.91 4.75 6.79
N THR A 117 3.85 6.06 6.59
CA THR A 117 5.03 6.92 6.63
C THR A 117 5.63 6.89 8.04
N PHE A 118 6.95 6.71 8.15
CA PHE A 118 7.60 6.66 9.46
C PHE A 118 7.52 8.01 10.19
N ALA A 119 7.74 9.11 9.47
CA ALA A 119 7.54 10.47 9.98
C ALA A 119 7.22 11.42 8.82
N LEU A 120 6.41 12.44 9.07
CA LEU A 120 6.03 13.44 8.05
C LEU A 120 7.11 14.50 7.88
N VAL A 121 7.84 14.82 8.95
CA VAL A 121 8.93 15.78 8.96
C VAL A 121 10.14 15.14 9.65
N PHE A 122 11.30 15.23 9.01
CA PHE A 122 12.58 14.81 9.56
C PHE A 122 13.55 15.96 9.59
N GLU A 123 14.25 16.12 10.70
CA GLU A 123 15.33 17.08 10.81
C GLU A 123 16.66 16.41 10.41
N LYS A 124 17.35 17.00 9.43
CA LYS A 124 18.72 16.64 9.10
C LYS A 124 19.67 17.73 9.56
N ARG A 125 20.57 17.38 10.48
CA ARG A 125 21.65 18.26 10.93
C ARG A 125 22.86 18.08 10.02
N VAL A 126 23.29 19.16 9.39
CA VAL A 126 24.55 19.24 8.64
C VAL A 126 25.40 20.37 9.22
N THR A 127 26.69 20.40 8.89
CA THR A 127 27.63 21.39 9.42
C THR A 127 27.20 22.84 9.17
N VAL A 128 26.42 23.08 8.12
CA VAL A 128 25.93 24.40 7.69
C VAL A 128 24.62 24.81 8.38
N GLY A 129 23.87 23.87 8.99
CA GLY A 129 22.60 24.19 9.63
C GLY A 129 21.65 23.00 9.81
N ARG A 130 20.42 23.30 10.22
CA ARG A 130 19.31 22.35 10.35
C ARG A 130 18.41 22.47 9.11
N PHE A 131 18.10 21.35 8.45
CA PHE A 131 17.17 21.30 7.32
C PHE A 131 16.02 20.36 7.64
N PHE A 132 14.79 20.78 7.31
CA PHE A 132 13.61 19.94 7.44
C PHE A 132 13.30 19.26 6.11
N TYR A 133 13.18 17.93 6.15
CA TYR A 133 12.67 17.11 5.06
C TYR A 133 11.22 16.79 5.38
N THR A 134 10.29 17.35 4.60
CA THR A 134 8.86 17.21 4.81
C THR A 134 8.23 16.37 3.69
N ASN A 135 7.25 15.55 4.02
CA ASN A 135 6.42 14.87 3.02
C ASN A 135 5.72 15.93 2.16
N LYS A 136 5.91 15.85 0.84
CA LYS A 136 5.41 16.87 -0.10
C LYS A 136 3.90 17.06 -0.05
N ILE A 137 3.13 15.99 0.12
CA ILE A 137 1.67 16.06 0.17
C ILE A 137 1.23 16.77 1.45
N PHE A 138 1.91 16.50 2.57
CA PHE A 138 1.65 17.19 3.82
C PHE A 138 2.02 18.68 3.72
N GLU A 139 3.17 19.00 3.12
CA GLU A 139 3.59 20.38 2.89
C GLU A 139 2.59 21.17 2.03
N GLU A 140 2.12 20.58 0.93
CA GLU A 140 1.08 21.14 0.07
C GLU A 140 -0.18 21.47 0.88
N VAL A 141 -0.66 20.52 1.68
CA VAL A 141 -1.86 20.72 2.53
C VAL A 141 -1.64 21.81 3.58
N LEU A 142 -0.46 21.89 4.22
CA LEU A 142 -0.15 22.96 5.16
C LEU A 142 -0.16 24.34 4.47
N ARG A 143 0.39 24.44 3.26
CA ARG A 143 0.42 25.70 2.49
C ARG A 143 -0.98 26.11 2.06
N GLU A 144 -1.80 25.17 1.59
CA GLU A 144 -3.20 25.44 1.21
C GLU A 144 -4.06 25.96 2.37
N ASN A 145 -3.77 25.51 3.60
CA ASN A 145 -4.50 25.92 4.80
C ASN A 145 -3.86 27.12 5.52
N GLY A 146 -2.78 27.70 4.97
CA GLY A 146 -2.08 28.83 5.60
C GLY A 146 -1.38 28.48 6.91
N LEU A 147 -1.12 27.20 7.17
CA LEU A 147 -0.49 26.68 8.40
C LEU A 147 1.03 26.47 8.25
N TYR A 148 1.57 26.61 7.03
CA TYR A 148 2.98 26.37 6.76
C TYR A 148 3.87 27.40 7.48
N SER A 149 4.65 26.95 8.47
CA SER A 149 5.69 27.74 9.14
C SER A 149 6.87 26.86 9.55
N GLU A 150 8.08 27.42 9.58
CA GLU A 150 9.27 26.68 10.06
C GLU A 150 9.13 26.28 11.53
N GLU A 151 8.45 27.10 12.34
CA GLU A 151 8.15 26.78 13.74
C GLU A 151 7.24 25.56 13.88
N LEU A 152 6.21 25.44 13.02
CA LEU A 152 5.34 24.28 13.01
C LEU A 152 6.08 23.03 12.54
N LEU A 153 6.91 23.13 11.50
CA LEU A 153 7.74 22.02 11.04
C LEU A 153 8.71 21.54 12.13
N ALA A 154 9.31 22.48 12.87
CA ALA A 154 10.15 22.15 14.03
C ALA A 154 9.36 21.42 15.11
N LYS A 155 8.15 21.88 15.47
CA LYS A 155 7.27 21.20 16.43
C LYS A 155 6.91 19.79 15.98
N VAL A 156 6.58 19.60 14.70
CA VAL A 156 6.28 18.26 14.16
C VAL A 156 7.51 17.36 14.22
N ALA A 157 8.70 17.86 13.84
CA ALA A 157 9.94 17.10 13.94
C ALA A 157 10.30 16.71 15.38
N ASP A 158 10.11 17.63 16.34
CA ASP A 158 10.32 17.39 17.77
C ASP A 158 9.27 16.40 18.34
N ASN A 159 8.07 16.35 17.76
CA ASN A 159 7.03 15.35 18.04
C ASN A 159 7.24 14.04 17.25
N TYR A 160 8.49 13.63 17.08
CA TYR A 160 8.89 12.41 16.34
C TYR A 160 8.36 12.35 14.90
N GLY A 161 8.07 13.50 14.30
CA GLY A 161 7.52 13.63 12.95
C GLY A 161 6.02 13.32 12.83
N SER A 162 5.30 13.20 13.96
CA SER A 162 3.84 13.07 14.01
C SER A 162 3.16 14.43 14.20
N VAL A 163 1.99 14.58 13.60
CA VAL A 163 1.12 15.76 13.78
C VAL A 163 0.07 15.57 14.87
N ARG A 164 -0.04 14.37 15.45
CA ARG A 164 -1.02 14.05 16.49
C ARG A 164 -0.71 14.82 17.78
N GLY A 165 -1.73 15.48 18.32
CA GLY A 165 -1.62 16.23 19.58
C GLY A 165 -1.06 17.64 19.44
N ILE A 166 -0.86 18.15 18.21
CA ILE A 166 -0.43 19.53 17.96
C ILE A 166 -1.67 20.40 17.77
N ASP A 167 -1.98 21.28 18.73
CA ASP A 167 -3.18 22.11 18.74
C ASP A 167 -3.30 23.05 17.53
N GLU A 168 -2.17 23.48 16.96
CA GLU A 168 -2.12 24.33 15.76
C GLU A 168 -2.61 23.62 14.49
N ILE A 169 -2.66 22.28 14.49
CA ILE A 169 -3.05 21.49 13.33
C ILE A 169 -4.50 21.02 13.51
N PRO A 170 -5.42 21.34 12.59
CA PRO A 170 -6.80 20.85 12.63
C PRO A 170 -6.90 19.33 12.74
N GLU A 171 -7.89 18.85 13.50
CA GLU A 171 -8.09 17.42 13.78
C GLU A 171 -8.21 16.58 12.50
N TRP A 172 -8.85 17.11 11.46
CA TRP A 172 -9.01 16.42 10.18
C TRP A 172 -7.65 16.13 9.49
N ILE A 173 -6.66 17.03 9.62
CA ILE A 173 -5.29 16.82 9.14
C ILE A 173 -4.62 15.75 10.00
N GLN A 174 -4.74 15.85 11.32
CA GLN A 174 -4.17 14.87 12.25
C GLN A 174 -4.71 13.45 12.04
N ASN A 175 -5.97 13.34 11.61
CA ASN A 175 -6.61 12.06 11.32
C ASN A 175 -6.15 11.46 9.98
N ILE A 176 -5.86 12.28 8.97
CA ILE A 176 -5.38 11.81 7.66
C ILE A 176 -3.90 11.47 7.70
N PHE A 177 -3.09 12.40 8.20
CA PHE A 177 -1.63 12.31 8.20
C PHE A 177 -1.11 11.53 9.41
N VAL A 178 -1.52 10.26 9.49
CA VAL A 178 -1.03 9.34 10.51
C VAL A 178 0.32 8.73 10.10
N THR A 179 1.22 8.64 11.07
CA THR A 179 2.53 8.01 10.93
C THR A 179 2.53 6.59 11.49
N ALA A 180 3.63 5.85 11.28
CA ALA A 180 3.81 4.51 11.82
C ALA A 180 3.69 4.46 13.36
N MET A 181 4.08 5.53 14.06
CA MET A 181 4.01 5.62 15.52
C MET A 181 2.61 5.93 16.05
N ASP A 182 1.73 6.50 15.22
CA ASP A 182 0.35 6.86 15.59
C ASP A 182 -0.62 5.69 15.45
N ILE A 183 -0.23 4.65 14.69
CA ILE A 183 -1.10 3.55 14.30
C ILE A 183 -0.96 2.42 15.32
N HIS A 184 -2.08 1.98 15.88
CA HIS A 184 -2.09 0.82 16.76
C HIS A 184 -1.72 -0.45 15.97
N TRP A 185 -1.00 -1.37 16.60
CA TRP A 185 -0.50 -2.58 15.92
C TRP A 185 -1.63 -3.43 15.28
N THR A 186 -2.84 -3.42 15.87
CA THR A 186 -4.00 -4.11 15.26
C THR A 186 -4.41 -3.48 13.95
N ASP A 187 -4.42 -2.15 13.87
CA ASP A 187 -4.80 -1.41 12.67
C ASP A 187 -3.80 -1.66 11.55
N HIS A 188 -2.52 -1.72 11.91
CA HIS A 188 -1.48 -2.14 10.97
C HIS A 188 -1.72 -3.55 10.45
N LEU A 189 -1.99 -4.53 11.33
CA LEU A 189 -2.32 -5.91 10.92
C LEU A 189 -3.58 -5.98 10.05
N MET A 190 -4.60 -5.16 10.34
CA MET A 190 -5.83 -5.11 9.55
C MET A 190 -5.59 -4.54 8.15
N ALA A 191 -4.79 -3.47 8.03
CA ALA A 191 -4.36 -2.93 6.75
C ALA A 191 -3.56 -3.97 5.94
N LYS A 192 -2.56 -4.60 6.59
CA LYS A 192 -1.77 -5.66 5.95
C LYS A 192 -2.63 -6.84 5.52
N GLY A 193 -3.52 -7.30 6.39
CA GLY A 193 -4.45 -8.40 6.10
C GLY A 193 -5.41 -8.06 4.95
N SER A 194 -5.85 -6.81 4.84
CA SER A 194 -6.74 -6.37 3.76
C SER A 194 -6.06 -6.41 2.40
N MET A 195 -4.76 -6.07 2.32
CA MET A 195 -3.97 -6.18 1.08
C MET A 195 -3.48 -7.61 0.82
N ALA A 196 -3.06 -8.34 1.86
CA ALA A 196 -2.40 -9.64 1.79
C ALA A 196 -3.29 -10.77 1.26
N ARG A 197 -4.61 -10.66 1.45
CA ARG A 197 -5.58 -11.69 1.07
C ARG A 197 -5.58 -12.01 -0.44
N LEU A 198 -5.08 -11.15 -1.32
CA LEU A 198 -5.30 -11.29 -2.76
C LEU A 198 -4.04 -11.79 -3.53
N ASP A 199 -3.40 -12.87 -3.08
CA ASP A 199 -2.10 -13.40 -3.56
C ASP A 199 -0.94 -12.40 -3.42
N TRP A 200 -0.93 -11.75 -2.26
CA TRP A 200 0.08 -10.79 -1.89
C TRP A 200 0.95 -11.43 -0.83
N LYS A 201 1.79 -12.38 -1.28
CA LYS A 201 2.86 -12.95 -0.45
C LYS A 201 3.88 -11.84 -0.16
N CYS A 202 3.68 -11.16 0.96
CA CYS A 202 4.77 -10.52 1.67
C CYS A 202 5.70 -11.66 2.08
N ASN A 203 6.78 -11.88 1.33
CA ASN A 203 7.77 -12.89 1.68
C ASN A 203 8.19 -12.56 3.13
N CYS A 204 7.90 -13.47 4.09
CA CYS A 204 7.75 -13.21 5.53
C CYS A 204 9.02 -12.76 6.29
N LYS A 205 9.89 -11.94 5.69
CA LYS A 205 11.12 -11.40 6.29
C LYS A 205 11.10 -9.88 6.56
N ASN A 206 10.00 -9.18 6.27
CA ASN A 206 9.93 -7.72 6.40
C ASN A 206 9.17 -7.22 7.65
N HIS A 207 9.21 -7.95 8.76
CA HIS A 207 8.84 -7.35 10.06
C HIS A 207 10.03 -6.51 10.54
N GLN A 208 10.12 -5.27 10.06
CA GLN A 208 11.16 -4.33 10.49
C GLN A 208 10.94 -3.76 11.91
N TYR A 209 9.81 -4.07 12.56
CA TYR A 209 9.44 -3.49 13.86
C TYR A 209 8.81 -4.49 14.83
N ALA A 210 9.26 -5.75 14.82
CA ALA A 210 8.97 -6.72 15.87
C ALA A 210 10.28 -7.27 16.45
N LYS A 211 10.94 -6.43 17.24
CA LYS A 211 11.92 -6.82 18.25
C LYS A 211 11.63 -6.03 19.51
#